data_AF-A0A3L5TU42-F1
#
_entry.id   AF-A0A3L5TU42-F1
#
_cell.length_a   1.000
_cell.length_b   1.000
_cell.length_c   1.000
_cell.angle_alpha   90.00
_cell.angle_beta   90.00
_cell.angle_gamma   90.00
#
_symmetry.space_group_name_H-M   'P 1'
#
loop_
_entity.id
_entity.type
_entity.pdbx_description
1 polymer ?
#
loop_
_entity_poly.entity_id
_entity_poly.type
_entity_poly.pdbx_seq_one_letter_code
_entity_poly.pdbx_strand_id
1 'polypeptide(L)'
;MIMLKIVLIFLLSYVYCRAGKPGCLKNHLIKEMERNLKDLQSMHVHNGENSGETYIRWGKTSCPEESNLVYDGYAAGKHHNIGGSGSNILCLPKSPEWKDYKDGQNTWRGKLYGIEYEITQNKPYPNTFHNKDIPCAVCLSTRSTVLMVPGKVTCHDGWHKEFSGYLMSQSSTNGRTPSEYICVDEKLESVPGGDSGRDEAVVYPVESVKC
;
A
#
# COMPACT_ATOMS: atom_id res chain seq x y z
N MET A 1 12.47 22.94 -32.13
CA MET A 1 11.27 22.10 -32.40
C MET A 1 11.44 20.85 -31.56
N ILE A 2 10.67 20.64 -30.49
CA ILE A 2 9.30 20.12 -30.55
C ILE A 2 8.47 20.72 -29.40
N MET A 3 7.25 21.14 -29.74
CA MET A 3 6.28 21.75 -28.85
C MET A 3 5.84 20.80 -27.74
N LEU A 4 6.00 21.19 -26.46
CA LEU A 4 5.32 20.52 -25.36
C LEU A 4 3.87 21.03 -25.34
N LYS A 5 3.00 20.29 -26.03
CA LYS A 5 1.57 20.55 -26.09
C LYS A 5 1.01 20.54 -24.67
N ILE A 6 0.35 21.65 -24.35
CA ILE A 6 -0.66 21.78 -23.31
C ILE A 6 -1.64 20.60 -23.45
N VAL A 7 -1.69 19.72 -22.46
CA VAL A 7 -2.77 18.74 -22.33
C VAL A 7 -3.47 19.01 -20.99
N LEU A 8 -4.61 19.72 -21.10
CA LEU A 8 -5.65 19.65 -20.08
C LEU A 8 -6.10 18.18 -19.99
N ILE A 9 -6.00 17.57 -18.80
CA ILE A 9 -6.61 16.27 -18.53
C ILE A 9 -7.81 16.48 -17.61
N PHE A 10 -8.98 16.12 -18.14
CA PHE A 10 -10.22 15.92 -17.41
C PHE A 10 -10.06 14.75 -16.43
N LEU A 11 -10.48 15.02 -15.19
CA LEU A 11 -10.49 14.10 -14.06
C LEU A 11 -11.54 13.00 -14.26
N LEU A 12 -11.19 11.76 -13.91
CA LEU A 12 -11.94 10.89 -12.99
C LEU A 12 -11.13 9.60 -12.76
N SER A 13 -10.79 9.31 -11.51
CA SER A 13 -10.38 7.97 -11.06
C SER A 13 -10.97 7.73 -9.67
N TYR A 14 -11.47 6.53 -9.48
CA TYR A 14 -12.39 6.16 -8.40
C TYR A 14 -11.70 6.11 -7.04
N VAL A 15 -12.10 7.00 -6.14
CA VAL A 15 -12.22 6.67 -4.72
C VAL A 15 -13.66 6.18 -4.52
N TYR A 16 -13.83 5.12 -3.72
CA TYR A 16 -15.14 4.53 -3.47
C TYR A 16 -16.06 5.58 -2.81
N CYS A 17 -16.90 6.24 -3.60
CA CYS A 17 -17.93 7.14 -3.08
C CYS A 17 -19.07 6.29 -2.53
N ARG A 18 -19.53 6.62 -1.32
CA ARG A 18 -20.80 6.12 -0.76
C ARG A 18 -21.92 6.30 -1.80
N ALA A 19 -22.75 5.26 -1.97
CA ALA A 19 -23.86 5.28 -2.92
C ALA A 19 -24.72 6.55 -2.76
N GLY A 20 -24.84 7.34 -3.83
CA GLY A 20 -25.68 8.54 -3.89
C GLY A 20 -24.98 9.90 -3.99
N LYS A 21 -23.64 9.99 -4.10
CA LYS A 21 -22.94 11.28 -4.35
C LYS A 21 -21.88 11.18 -5.46
N PRO A 22 -22.00 11.95 -6.56
CA PRO A 22 -20.98 12.00 -7.61
C PRO A 22 -19.77 12.86 -7.18
N GLY A 23 -18.55 12.32 -7.34
CA GLY A 23 -17.28 13.04 -7.31
C GLY A 23 -16.57 13.12 -5.96
N CYS A 24 -15.60 12.23 -5.70
CA CYS A 24 -14.78 12.23 -4.47
C CYS A 24 -13.29 12.48 -4.78
N LEU A 25 -12.91 13.76 -4.84
CA LEU A 25 -11.58 14.32 -4.51
C LEU A 25 -11.64 15.83 -4.81
N LYS A 26 -11.60 16.67 -3.78
CA LYS A 26 -11.64 18.13 -3.92
C LYS A 26 -10.42 18.59 -4.73
N ASN A 27 -10.62 19.42 -5.77
CA ASN A 27 -9.56 19.95 -6.66
C ASN A 27 -8.31 20.50 -5.95
N HIS A 28 -8.39 20.86 -4.67
CA HIS A 28 -7.27 21.40 -3.90
C HIS A 28 -6.25 20.33 -3.47
N LEU A 29 -6.70 19.17 -2.99
CA LEU A 29 -5.82 18.07 -2.58
C LEU A 29 -5.14 17.45 -3.80
N ILE A 30 -5.86 17.31 -4.92
CA ILE A 30 -5.26 16.92 -6.21
C ILE A 30 -4.15 17.91 -6.59
N LYS A 31 -4.39 19.22 -6.51
CA LYS A 31 -3.38 20.25 -6.82
C LYS A 31 -2.17 20.23 -5.88
N GLU A 32 -2.34 19.85 -4.62
CA GLU A 32 -1.24 19.74 -3.65
C GLU A 32 -0.41 18.48 -3.91
N MET A 33 -1.06 17.36 -4.21
CA MET A 33 -0.38 16.15 -4.65
C MET A 33 0.36 16.36 -5.97
N GLU A 34 -0.26 17.05 -6.94
CA GLU A 34 0.38 17.43 -8.21
C GLU A 34 1.60 18.33 -8.00
N ARG A 35 1.59 19.23 -7.00
CA ARG A 35 2.76 20.05 -6.65
C ARG A 35 3.89 19.18 -6.08
N ASN A 36 3.60 18.32 -5.10
CA ASN A 36 4.59 17.42 -4.53
C ASN A 36 5.21 16.47 -5.58
N LEU A 37 4.41 16.04 -6.56
CA LEU A 37 4.86 15.26 -7.72
C LEU A 37 5.82 16.03 -8.62
N LYS A 38 5.55 17.32 -8.87
CA LYS A 38 6.47 18.18 -9.65
C LYS A 38 7.79 18.42 -8.92
N ASP A 39 7.74 18.53 -7.59
CA ASP A 39 8.94 18.72 -6.78
C ASP A 39 9.82 17.45 -6.80
N LEU A 40 9.22 16.25 -6.74
CA LEU A 40 9.95 14.98 -6.93
C LEU A 40 10.58 14.85 -8.32
N GLN A 41 9.95 15.37 -9.37
CA GLN A 41 10.51 15.40 -10.73
C GLN A 41 11.71 16.35 -10.89
N SER A 42 11.98 17.23 -9.90
CA SER A 42 13.09 18.18 -9.93
C SER A 42 14.39 17.66 -9.29
N MET A 43 14.34 16.49 -8.63
CA MET A 43 15.51 15.85 -8.03
C MET A 43 16.42 15.29 -9.12
N HIS A 44 17.62 15.86 -9.28
CA HIS A 44 18.64 15.38 -10.19
C HIS A 44 19.30 14.10 -9.64
N VAL A 45 19.20 12.99 -10.38
CA VAL A 45 19.87 11.71 -10.07
C VAL A 45 21.29 11.75 -10.63
N HIS A 46 22.29 11.50 -9.77
CA HIS A 46 23.68 11.32 -10.18
C HIS A 46 23.87 9.99 -10.91
N ASN A 47 24.55 10.03 -12.06
CA ASN A 47 24.78 8.89 -12.94
C ASN A 47 25.87 7.96 -12.35
N GLY A 48 25.50 6.74 -11.96
CA GLY A 48 26.44 5.70 -11.55
C GLY A 48 25.74 4.41 -11.09
N GLU A 49 25.89 3.35 -11.89
CA GLU A 49 25.60 1.93 -11.62
C GLU A 49 24.16 1.54 -11.26
N ASN A 50 23.49 0.79 -12.16
CA ASN A 50 22.21 0.07 -11.96
C ASN A 50 21.32 0.60 -10.83
N SER A 51 20.86 1.85 -10.98
CA SER A 51 20.03 2.56 -10.01
C SER A 51 18.59 2.02 -10.06
N GLY A 52 18.32 0.96 -9.32
CA GLY A 52 16.97 0.44 -9.08
C GLY A 52 16.47 0.84 -7.70
N GLU A 53 15.21 1.28 -7.60
CA GLU A 53 14.55 1.57 -6.33
C GLU A 53 13.66 0.39 -5.90
N THR A 54 13.64 0.09 -4.60
CA THR A 54 12.78 -0.98 -4.06
C THR A 54 11.41 -0.45 -3.66
N TYR A 55 10.38 -1.28 -3.85
CA TYR A 55 9.04 -1.00 -3.33
C TYR A 55 8.37 -2.29 -2.85
N ILE A 56 7.31 -2.15 -2.06
CA ILE A 56 6.52 -3.27 -1.56
C ILE A 56 5.18 -3.33 -2.32
N ARG A 57 4.91 -4.47 -2.92
CA ARG A 57 3.63 -4.80 -3.54
C ARG A 57 2.79 -5.61 -2.55
N TRP A 58 1.88 -4.94 -1.88
CA TRP A 58 0.99 -5.54 -0.88
C TRP A 58 -0.11 -6.36 -1.55
N GLY A 59 -0.42 -7.51 -0.98
CA GLY A 59 -1.44 -8.43 -1.47
C GLY A 59 -1.02 -9.31 -2.66
N LYS A 60 0.28 -9.42 -2.92
CA LYS A 60 0.87 -10.31 -3.94
C LYS A 60 2.15 -10.94 -3.42
N THR A 61 2.50 -12.09 -3.99
CA THR A 61 3.77 -12.80 -3.77
C THR A 61 4.75 -12.65 -4.96
N SER A 62 4.38 -11.87 -5.97
CA SER A 62 5.14 -11.70 -7.22
C SER A 62 5.27 -10.24 -7.63
N CYS A 63 6.32 -9.92 -8.37
CA CYS A 63 6.57 -8.60 -8.92
C CYS A 63 6.03 -8.47 -10.36
N PRO A 64 5.68 -7.25 -10.81
CA PRO A 64 5.40 -6.94 -12.22
C PRO A 64 6.57 -7.28 -13.15
N GLU A 65 6.29 -7.49 -14.44
CA GLU A 65 7.27 -7.95 -15.44
C GLU A 65 8.53 -7.05 -15.55
N GLU A 66 8.40 -5.73 -15.37
CA GLU A 66 9.53 -4.77 -15.44
C GLU A 66 10.34 -4.63 -14.13
N SER A 67 10.08 -5.51 -13.15
CA SER A 67 10.70 -5.47 -11.83
C SER A 67 11.10 -6.87 -11.36
N ASN A 68 12.18 -6.95 -10.57
CA ASN A 68 12.69 -8.23 -10.07
C ASN A 68 12.21 -8.48 -8.65
N LEU A 69 11.82 -9.72 -8.35
CA LEU A 69 11.51 -10.14 -6.99
C LEU A 69 12.81 -10.18 -6.16
N VAL A 70 12.84 -9.42 -5.07
CA VAL A 70 13.90 -9.51 -4.06
C VAL A 70 13.54 -10.63 -3.08
N TYR A 71 12.35 -10.56 -2.50
CA TYR A 71 11.75 -11.64 -1.71
C TYR A 71 10.24 -11.45 -1.60
N ASP A 72 9.53 -12.53 -1.30
CA ASP A 72 8.14 -12.52 -0.90
C ASP A 72 7.96 -12.94 0.57
N GLY A 73 6.80 -12.60 1.13
CA GLY A 73 6.64 -12.53 2.56
C GLY A 73 5.21 -12.38 3.05
N TYR A 74 5.12 -12.05 4.34
CA TYR A 74 3.89 -11.83 5.09
C TYR A 74 3.82 -10.38 5.55
N ALA A 75 2.70 -9.71 5.29
CA ALA A 75 2.47 -8.38 5.83
C ALA A 75 2.28 -8.47 7.35
N ALA A 76 2.97 -7.59 8.08
CA ALA A 76 2.93 -7.58 9.52
C ALA A 76 2.83 -6.16 10.07
N GLY A 77 2.06 -6.00 11.13
CA GLY A 77 1.81 -4.71 11.76
C GLY A 77 1.46 -4.87 13.24
N LYS A 78 1.03 -3.78 13.86
CA LYS A 78 0.55 -3.84 15.24
C LYS A 78 -0.89 -4.34 15.32
N HIS A 79 -1.22 -4.94 16.46
CA HIS A 79 -2.59 -5.31 16.77
C HIS A 79 -3.50 -4.08 16.78
N HIS A 80 -4.69 -4.22 16.23
CA HIS A 80 -5.61 -3.10 15.99
C HIS A 80 -6.10 -2.41 17.28
N ASN A 81 -6.19 -3.14 18.39
CA ASN A 81 -6.56 -2.63 19.72
C ASN A 81 -5.37 -2.23 20.63
N ILE A 82 -4.15 -2.11 20.10
CA ILE A 82 -2.98 -1.73 20.93
C ILE A 82 -2.55 -0.29 20.64
N GLY A 83 -2.33 0.47 21.73
CA GLY A 83 -1.85 1.85 21.77
C GLY A 83 -0.42 2.05 21.25
N GLY A 84 0.48 1.14 21.65
CA GLY A 84 1.92 1.17 21.35
C GLY A 84 2.32 0.35 20.13
N SER A 85 3.57 -0.17 20.15
CA SER A 85 4.25 -0.80 19.01
C SER A 85 4.56 0.17 17.85
N GLY A 86 5.02 -0.35 16.71
CA GLY A 86 5.26 0.43 15.49
C GLY A 86 3.95 0.82 14.80
N SER A 87 3.95 1.98 14.13
CA SER A 87 2.82 2.43 13.29
C SER A 87 2.92 1.98 11.83
N ASN A 88 4.10 1.51 11.42
CA ASN A 88 4.39 1.09 10.06
C ASN A 88 3.98 -0.35 9.79
N ILE A 89 3.79 -0.67 8.52
CA ILE A 89 3.54 -2.03 8.04
C ILE A 89 4.84 -2.59 7.43
N LEU A 90 5.19 -3.82 7.82
CA LEU A 90 6.42 -4.50 7.42
C LEU A 90 6.11 -5.68 6.52
N CYS A 91 6.99 -5.95 5.55
CA CYS A 91 6.96 -7.18 4.76
C CYS A 91 8.00 -8.15 5.31
N LEU A 92 7.55 -9.15 6.08
CA LEU A 92 8.43 -10.13 6.71
C LEU A 92 8.78 -11.25 5.73
N PRO A 93 10.06 -11.62 5.56
CA PRO A 93 10.44 -12.72 4.67
C PRO A 93 9.87 -14.04 5.17
N LYS A 94 9.52 -14.95 4.24
CA LYS A 94 9.04 -16.30 4.58
C LYS A 94 10.04 -17.14 5.37
N SER A 95 11.33 -16.87 5.17
CA SER A 95 12.44 -17.54 5.85
C SER A 95 13.21 -16.53 6.70
N PRO A 96 12.78 -16.25 7.94
CA PRO A 96 13.48 -15.32 8.82
C PRO A 96 14.77 -15.94 9.38
N GLU A 97 15.79 -15.10 9.54
CA GLU A 97 17.00 -15.44 10.28
C GLU A 97 16.93 -14.86 11.70
N TRP A 98 17.31 -15.68 12.69
CA TRP A 98 17.27 -15.29 14.09
C TRP A 98 18.69 -15.20 14.65
N LYS A 99 18.97 -14.12 15.38
CA LYS A 99 20.20 -13.97 16.20
C LYS A 99 19.91 -14.49 17.61
N ASP A 100 20.45 -13.85 18.65
CA ASP A 100 20.14 -14.20 20.04
C ASP A 100 18.68 -13.87 20.36
N TYR A 101 17.85 -14.91 20.46
CA TYR A 101 16.45 -14.77 20.85
C TYR A 101 16.09 -15.76 21.96
N LYS A 102 15.03 -15.42 22.70
CA LYS A 102 14.40 -16.31 23.66
C LYS A 102 12.91 -16.31 23.37
N ASP A 103 12.37 -17.50 23.16
CA ASP A 103 10.94 -17.68 22.99
C ASP A 103 10.17 -17.15 24.20
N GLY A 104 9.06 -16.48 23.91
CA GLY A 104 8.14 -16.00 24.94
C GLY A 104 7.36 -14.78 24.51
N GLN A 105 6.20 -14.61 25.14
CA GLN A 105 5.35 -13.44 25.01
C GLN A 105 5.42 -12.65 26.31
N ASN A 106 5.48 -11.33 26.17
CA ASN A 106 5.60 -10.43 27.30
C ASN A 106 4.59 -9.27 27.14
N THR A 107 4.11 -8.72 28.25
CA THR A 107 3.08 -7.68 28.27
C THR A 107 3.59 -6.28 27.92
N TRP A 108 4.90 -5.98 28.06
CA TRP A 108 5.45 -4.63 27.82
C TRP A 108 6.36 -4.49 26.58
N ARG A 109 6.63 -5.57 25.84
CA ARG A 109 7.43 -5.52 24.62
C ARG A 109 6.58 -5.07 23.43
N GLY A 110 7.22 -4.40 22.46
CA GLY A 110 6.61 -4.16 21.15
C GLY A 110 6.21 -5.47 20.50
N LYS A 111 5.02 -5.49 19.89
CA LYS A 111 4.42 -6.67 19.29
C LYS A 111 4.17 -6.45 17.81
N LEU A 112 4.39 -7.51 17.04
CA LEU A 112 4.21 -7.54 15.60
C LEU A 112 3.36 -8.77 15.26
N TYR A 113 2.33 -8.56 14.46
CA TYR A 113 1.26 -9.51 14.15
C TYR A 113 1.06 -9.58 12.65
N GLY A 114 0.59 -10.73 12.14
CA GLY A 114 0.14 -10.85 10.75
C GLY A 114 -1.03 -9.90 10.49
N ILE A 115 -1.07 -9.32 9.30
CA ILE A 115 -2.16 -8.44 8.87
C ILE A 115 -3.19 -9.24 8.07
N GLU A 116 -4.45 -9.10 8.43
CA GLU A 116 -5.59 -9.66 7.70
C GLU A 116 -6.33 -8.57 6.89
N TYR A 117 -6.90 -8.96 5.74
CA TYR A 117 -7.84 -8.09 5.03
C TYR A 117 -9.18 -8.04 5.76
N GLU A 118 -9.65 -6.83 6.03
CA GLU A 118 -10.95 -6.60 6.65
C GLU A 118 -11.95 -6.04 5.64
N ILE A 119 -12.62 -6.97 4.92
CA ILE A 119 -13.46 -6.68 3.77
C ILE A 119 -14.90 -7.12 4.08
N THR A 120 -15.71 -6.19 4.59
CA THR A 120 -17.10 -6.45 4.96
C THR A 120 -18.11 -6.31 3.81
N GLN A 121 -17.66 -5.77 2.67
CA GLN A 121 -18.48 -5.55 1.48
C GLN A 121 -17.77 -6.10 0.23
N ASN A 122 -18.53 -6.49 -0.80
CA ASN A 122 -17.99 -7.06 -2.05
C ASN A 122 -17.29 -6.04 -2.98
N LYS A 123 -16.94 -4.87 -2.45
CA LYS A 123 -16.23 -3.81 -3.16
C LYS A 123 -15.40 -2.98 -2.17
N PRO A 124 -14.20 -2.49 -2.55
CA PRO A 124 -13.56 -2.66 -3.86
C PRO A 124 -13.01 -4.07 -4.11
N TYR A 125 -12.90 -4.88 -3.07
CA TYR A 125 -12.44 -6.27 -3.13
C TYR A 125 -13.59 -7.26 -2.88
N PRO A 126 -13.50 -8.49 -3.39
CA PRO A 126 -14.47 -9.53 -3.05
C PRO A 126 -14.33 -9.93 -1.58
N ASN A 127 -15.45 -10.11 -0.89
CA ASN A 127 -15.46 -10.45 0.54
C ASN A 127 -14.89 -11.85 0.85
N THR A 128 -14.60 -12.66 -0.17
CA THR A 128 -13.92 -13.95 -0.03
C THR A 128 -12.50 -13.82 0.54
N PHE A 129 -11.92 -12.61 0.51
CA PHE A 129 -10.63 -12.31 1.12
C PHE A 129 -10.73 -11.80 2.56
N HIS A 130 -11.93 -11.62 3.11
CA HIS A 130 -12.09 -11.23 4.51
C HIS A 130 -11.42 -12.25 5.43
N ASN A 131 -10.71 -11.74 6.44
CA ASN A 131 -9.97 -12.52 7.44
C ASN A 131 -8.86 -13.40 6.85
N LYS A 132 -8.41 -13.07 5.63
CA LYS A 132 -7.25 -13.70 5.01
C LYS A 132 -6.00 -12.87 5.27
N ASP A 133 -4.93 -13.54 5.64
CA ASP A 133 -3.62 -12.93 5.80
C ASP A 133 -3.10 -12.35 4.47
N ILE A 134 -2.50 -11.17 4.55
CA ILE A 134 -2.00 -10.39 3.42
C ILE A 134 -0.56 -10.82 3.08
N PRO A 135 -0.29 -11.39 1.89
CA PRO A 135 1.07 -11.59 1.41
C PRO A 135 1.68 -10.26 0.95
N CYS A 136 3.00 -10.23 0.83
CA CYS A 136 3.72 -9.09 0.27
C CYS A 136 4.89 -9.56 -0.61
N ALA A 137 5.26 -8.74 -1.58
CA ALA A 137 6.45 -8.92 -2.39
C ALA A 137 7.29 -7.64 -2.36
N VAL A 138 8.57 -7.77 -2.05
CA VAL A 138 9.54 -6.68 -2.20
C VAL A 138 10.15 -6.77 -3.58
N CYS A 139 9.96 -5.71 -4.37
CA CYS A 139 10.32 -5.64 -5.77
C CYS A 139 11.42 -4.61 -5.97
N LEU A 140 12.41 -4.94 -6.80
CA LEU A 140 13.43 -4.02 -7.28
C LEU A 140 13.01 -3.55 -8.68
N SER A 141 12.63 -2.27 -8.79
CA SER A 141 12.33 -1.66 -10.08
C SER A 141 13.62 -1.48 -10.88
N THR A 142 13.52 -1.57 -12.20
CA THR A 142 14.59 -1.15 -13.12
C THR A 142 14.72 0.37 -13.23
N ARG A 143 13.81 1.11 -12.58
CA ARG A 143 13.80 2.57 -12.51
C ARG A 143 14.45 3.06 -11.22
N SER A 144 15.03 4.25 -11.28
CA SER A 144 15.75 4.89 -10.16
C SER A 144 14.85 5.47 -9.08
N THR A 145 13.54 5.50 -9.28
CA THR A 145 12.58 6.06 -8.31
C THR A 145 11.21 5.42 -8.49
N VAL A 146 10.54 5.13 -7.38
CA VAL A 146 9.16 4.64 -7.34
C VAL A 146 8.35 5.54 -6.40
N LEU A 147 7.10 5.82 -6.77
CA LEU A 147 6.18 6.65 -6.00
C LEU A 147 4.77 6.07 -6.02
N MET A 148 4.15 5.98 -4.84
CA MET A 148 2.71 5.75 -4.71
C MET A 148 1.96 7.07 -4.93
N VAL A 149 1.09 7.11 -5.95
CA VAL A 149 0.26 8.27 -6.26
C VAL A 149 -1.21 7.96 -5.94
N PRO A 150 -1.72 8.38 -4.76
CA PRO A 150 -3.10 8.11 -4.40
C PRO A 150 -4.10 8.85 -5.32
N GLY A 151 -5.26 8.25 -5.56
CA GLY A 151 -6.34 8.89 -6.35
C GLY A 151 -6.14 8.91 -7.86
N LYS A 152 -5.11 8.24 -8.40
CA LYS A 152 -4.87 8.14 -9.85
C LYS A 152 -4.54 6.70 -10.24
N VAL A 153 -5.14 6.19 -11.32
CA VAL A 153 -4.83 4.85 -11.87
C VAL A 153 -3.95 4.91 -13.13
N THR A 154 -3.67 6.11 -13.63
CA THR A 154 -2.80 6.38 -14.76
C THR A 154 -1.52 7.08 -14.31
N CYS A 155 -0.42 6.86 -15.02
CA CYS A 155 0.84 7.53 -14.70
C CYS A 155 0.84 8.99 -15.17
N HIS A 156 1.76 9.79 -14.65
CA HIS A 156 2.10 11.07 -15.25
C HIS A 156 2.95 10.85 -16.50
N ASP A 157 3.06 11.85 -17.36
CA ASP A 157 3.90 11.75 -18.56
C ASP A 157 5.35 11.44 -18.17
N GLY A 158 5.95 10.45 -18.84
CA GLY A 158 7.29 9.96 -18.53
C GLY A 158 7.38 9.02 -17.32
N TRP A 159 6.27 8.73 -16.63
CA TRP A 159 6.21 7.75 -15.55
C TRP A 159 5.63 6.42 -16.05
N HIS A 160 6.15 5.32 -15.51
CA HIS A 160 5.67 3.97 -15.80
C HIS A 160 4.87 3.43 -14.61
N LYS A 161 3.94 2.52 -14.87
CA LYS A 161 3.14 1.90 -13.81
C LYS A 161 3.85 0.65 -13.32
N GLU A 162 4.22 0.64 -12.05
CA GLU A 162 4.64 -0.58 -11.36
C GLU A 162 3.42 -1.46 -11.05
N PHE A 163 2.44 -0.94 -10.30
CA PHE A 163 1.16 -1.60 -10.08
C PHE A 163 0.05 -0.59 -9.73
N SER A 164 -1.20 -1.04 -9.69
CA SER A 164 -2.35 -0.25 -9.23
C SER A 164 -3.22 -1.07 -8.27
N GLY A 165 -4.01 -0.37 -7.47
CA GLY A 165 -4.71 -0.99 -6.35
C GLY A 165 -5.56 -0.02 -5.55
N TYR A 166 -6.02 -0.45 -4.38
CA TYR A 166 -6.83 0.35 -3.47
C TYR A 166 -6.08 0.66 -2.20
N LEU A 167 -6.32 1.86 -1.65
CA LEU A 167 -5.77 2.22 -0.36
C LEU A 167 -6.43 1.40 0.75
N MET A 168 -5.62 0.86 1.65
CA MET A 168 -6.05 0.22 2.87
C MET A 168 -5.30 0.80 4.08
N SER A 169 -5.98 0.86 5.23
CA SER A 169 -5.40 1.32 6.50
C SER A 169 -6.18 0.77 7.69
N GLN A 170 -5.72 1.06 8.91
CA GLN A 170 -6.48 0.78 10.13
C GLN A 170 -7.83 1.53 10.16
N SER A 171 -8.77 0.99 10.94
CA SER A 171 -10.11 1.54 11.15
C SER A 171 -10.08 2.95 11.76
N SER A 172 -11.02 3.78 11.33
CA SER A 172 -11.28 5.12 11.89
C SER A 172 -12.09 5.11 13.19
N THR A 173 -12.48 3.93 13.69
CA THR A 173 -13.26 3.80 14.93
C THR A 173 -12.47 4.30 16.15
N ASN A 174 -13.19 4.88 17.11
CA ASN A 174 -12.60 5.40 18.34
C ASN A 174 -11.81 4.31 19.08
N GLY A 175 -10.65 4.68 19.63
CA GLY A 175 -9.79 3.76 20.37
C GLY A 175 -8.84 2.92 19.51
N ARG A 176 -8.89 3.07 18.18
CA ARG A 176 -7.90 2.49 17.27
C ARG A 176 -6.70 3.42 17.13
N THR A 177 -5.55 2.82 16.86
CA THR A 177 -4.32 3.58 16.67
C THR A 177 -3.98 3.74 15.18
N PRO A 178 -3.36 4.88 14.79
CA PRO A 178 -3.03 5.13 13.40
C PRO A 178 -2.08 4.07 12.83
N SER A 179 -2.29 3.72 11.56
CA SER A 179 -1.35 2.98 10.72
C SER A 179 -1.01 3.80 9.48
N GLU A 180 -0.03 3.33 8.71
CA GLU A 180 0.20 3.82 7.36
C GLU A 180 -0.99 3.55 6.43
N TYR A 181 -1.08 4.33 5.36
CA TYR A 181 -1.90 4.05 4.19
C TYR A 181 -1.06 3.24 3.19
N ILE A 182 -1.50 2.04 2.86
CA ILE A 182 -0.84 1.18 1.87
C ILE A 182 -1.69 1.02 0.62
N CYS A 183 -1.04 0.94 -0.54
CA CYS A 183 -1.70 0.54 -1.79
C CYS A 183 -1.62 -0.97 -1.90
N VAL A 184 -2.76 -1.64 -1.75
CA VAL A 184 -2.90 -3.10 -1.92
C VAL A 184 -3.26 -3.38 -3.36
N ASP A 185 -2.65 -4.38 -3.98
CA ASP A 185 -2.88 -4.72 -5.39
C ASP A 185 -4.36 -4.96 -5.69
N GLU A 186 -4.81 -4.64 -6.90
CA GLU A 186 -6.21 -4.85 -7.30
C GLU A 186 -6.59 -6.34 -7.40
N LYS A 187 -5.62 -7.24 -7.63
CA LYS A 187 -5.81 -8.69 -7.79
C LYS A 187 -5.24 -9.45 -6.60
N LEU A 188 -5.98 -9.43 -5.50
CA LEU A 188 -5.56 -10.01 -4.22
C LEU A 188 -5.10 -11.47 -4.32
N GLU A 189 -4.04 -11.75 -3.57
CA GLU A 189 -3.65 -13.08 -3.10
C GLU A 189 -3.80 -13.14 -1.57
N SER A 190 -3.87 -14.35 -1.04
CA SER A 190 -3.86 -14.63 0.39
C SER A 190 -2.76 -15.63 0.74
N VAL A 191 -2.32 -15.61 2.00
CA VAL A 191 -1.37 -16.60 2.50
C VAL A 191 -2.07 -17.96 2.66
N PRO A 192 -1.52 -19.07 2.12
CA PRO A 192 -2.07 -20.40 2.37
C PRO A 192 -2.08 -20.74 3.86
N GLY A 193 -3.25 -21.10 4.40
CA GLY A 193 -3.43 -21.41 5.83
C GLY A 193 -3.57 -20.19 6.74
N GLY A 194 -3.47 -18.97 6.21
CA GLY A 194 -3.69 -17.70 6.92
C GLY A 194 -5.16 -17.32 7.02
N ASP A 195 -6.02 -18.30 7.32
CA ASP A 195 -7.48 -18.17 7.26
C ASP A 195 -8.13 -18.15 8.66
N SER A 196 -7.30 -18.06 9.70
CA SER A 196 -7.76 -18.30 11.08
C SER A 196 -8.54 -17.15 11.69
N GLY A 197 -8.68 -16.00 11.01
CA GLY A 197 -9.48 -14.85 11.46
C GLY A 197 -9.18 -14.47 12.90
N ARG A 198 -7.90 -14.25 13.19
CA ARG A 198 -7.44 -13.94 14.54
C ARG A 198 -7.66 -12.46 14.87
N ASP A 199 -8.01 -11.66 13.87
CA ASP A 199 -8.24 -10.23 13.92
C ASP A 199 -7.11 -9.54 14.69
N GLU A 200 -5.85 -9.91 14.44
CA GLU A 200 -4.74 -9.35 15.22
C GLU A 200 -4.40 -7.95 14.70
N ALA A 201 -3.57 -7.87 13.65
CA ALA A 201 -3.45 -6.66 12.85
C ALA A 201 -4.41 -6.77 11.65
N VAL A 202 -5.11 -5.68 11.34
CA VAL A 202 -6.09 -5.66 10.25
C VAL A 202 -6.01 -4.36 9.47
N VAL A 203 -6.32 -4.42 8.18
CA VAL A 203 -6.51 -3.24 7.34
C VAL A 203 -7.86 -3.27 6.62
N TYR A 204 -8.49 -2.10 6.54
CA TYR A 204 -9.78 -1.86 5.92
C TYR A 204 -9.59 -1.05 4.63
N PRO A 205 -10.46 -1.22 3.61
CA PRO A 205 -10.53 -0.28 2.50
C PRO A 205 -10.73 1.15 3.00
N VAL A 206 -9.96 2.09 2.47
CA VAL A 206 -10.04 3.51 2.86
C VAL A 206 -11.24 4.19 2.22
N GLU A 207 -12.03 4.88 3.05
CA GLU A 207 -13.12 5.75 2.60
C GLU A 207 -12.68 7.22 2.57
N SER A 208 -12.96 7.94 1.47
CA SER A 208 -12.82 9.40 1.44
C SER A 208 -14.00 10.10 2.12
N VAL A 209 -13.74 10.86 3.18
CA VAL A 209 -14.78 11.50 4.01
C VAL A 209 -15.04 12.98 3.69
N LYS A 210 -14.26 13.61 2.81
CA LYS A 210 -14.45 15.02 2.41
C LYS A 210 -14.45 15.17 0.88
N CYS A 211 -15.60 15.57 0.35
CA CYS A 211 -15.75 16.13 -1.01
C CYS A 211 -15.54 17.63 -0.98
#